data_AF-A0A1K1NBP4-F1
#
_entry.id   AF-A0A1K1NBP4-F1
#
_cell.length_a   1.000
_cell.length_b   1.000
_cell.length_c   1.000
_cell.angle_alpha   90.00
_cell.angle_beta   90.00
_cell.angle_gamma   90.00
#
_symmetry.space_group_name_H-M   'P 1'
#
loop_
_entity.id
_entity.type
_entity.pdbx_description
1 polymer ?
#
loop_
_entity_poly.entity_id
_entity_poly.type
_entity_poly.pdbx_seq_one_letter_code
_entity_poly.pdbx_strand_id
1 'polypeptide(L)' 'FGVLKEDHGFRRFLCRGKNNIKTEFILLGLAYNIKKLFTKISGNRLGISLFELKSA' A
#
# COMPACT_ATOMS: atom_id res chain seq x y z
N PHE A 1 5.13 -4.25 -4.87
CA PHE A 1 4.27 -5.15 -5.65
C PHE A 1 4.16 -6.56 -5.10
N GLY A 2 5.17 -7.11 -4.40
CA GLY A 2 5.09 -8.46 -3.81
C GLY A 2 3.83 -8.68 -2.96
N VAL A 3 3.59 -7.82 -1.98
CA VAL A 3 2.37 -7.83 -1.14
C VAL A 3 1.08 -7.78 -1.96
N LEU A 4 1.03 -6.94 -3.01
CA LEU A 4 -0.16 -6.86 -3.86
C LEU A 4 -0.38 -8.16 -4.65
N LYS A 5 0.68 -8.77 -5.16
CA LYS A 5 0.60 -9.98 -5.99
C LYS A 5 0.31 -11.23 -5.16
N GLU A 6 1.06 -11.45 -4.08
CA GLU A 6 0.97 -12.65 -3.26
C GLU A 6 -0.14 -12.52 -2.21
N ASP A 7 -0.10 -11.48 -1.36
CA ASP A 7 -1.05 -11.37 -0.24
C ASP A 7 -2.43 -10.89 -0.67
N HIS A 8 -2.51 -10.07 -1.72
CA HIS A 8 -3.79 -9.55 -2.24
C HIS A 8 -4.25 -10.24 -3.53
N GLY A 9 -3.52 -11.25 -4.03
CA GLY A 9 -3.89 -12.02 -5.21
C GLY A 9 -3.96 -11.21 -6.51
N PHE A 10 -3.30 -10.05 -6.59
CA PHE A 10 -3.31 -9.22 -7.79
C PHE A 10 -2.58 -9.92 -8.94
N ARG A 11 -3.32 -10.33 -9.98
CA ARG A 11 -2.76 -10.99 -11.17
C ARG A 11 -2.63 -10.06 -12.38
N ARG A 12 -3.57 -9.13 -12.54
CA ARG A 12 -3.63 -8.20 -13.68
C ARG A 12 -4.46 -6.96 -13.34
N PHE A 13 -4.20 -5.88 -14.08
CA PHE A 13 -5.09 -4.73 -14.12
C PHE A 13 -6.42 -5.09 -14.80
N LEU A 14 -7.51 -4.52 -14.30
CA LEU A 14 -8.85 -4.69 -14.85
C LEU A 14 -9.06 -3.79 -16.06
N CYS A 15 -8.59 -2.55 -15.96
CA CYS A 15 -8.72 -1.55 -17.01
C CYS A 15 -7.65 -1.71 -18.09
N ARG A 16 -7.99 -1.28 -19.32
CA ARG A 16 -7.08 -1.25 -20.46
C ARG A 16 -6.76 0.18 -20.89
N GLY A 17 -5.61 0.34 -21.54
CA GLY A 17 -5.11 1.64 -22.00
C GLY A 17 -4.27 2.34 -20.94
N LYS A 18 -3.23 3.07 -21.39
CA LYS A 18 -2.17 3.62 -20.53
C LYS A 18 -2.72 4.52 -19.41
N ASN A 19 -3.68 5.39 -19.71
CA ASN A 19 -4.24 6.31 -18.73
C ASN A 19 -5.06 5.58 -17.67
N ASN A 20 -5.91 4.64 -18.07
CA ASN A 20 -6.76 3.92 -17.12
C ASN A 20 -5.93 2.99 -16.22
N ILE A 21 -4.91 2.32 -16.78
CA ILE A 21 -3.97 1.51 -15.99
C ILE A 21 -3.23 2.39 -14.98
N LYS A 22 -2.81 3.60 -15.36
CA LYS A 22 -2.16 4.54 -14.43
C LYS A 22 -3.09 4.92 -13.29
N THR A 23 -4.36 5.22 -13.58
CA THR A 23 -5.37 5.53 -12.57
C THR A 23 -5.60 4.34 -11.63
N GLU A 24 -5.80 3.14 -12.17
CA GLU A 24 -5.99 1.92 -11.38
C GLU A 24 -4.78 1.64 -10.48
N PHE A 25 -3.57 1.84 -11.00
CA PHE A 25 -2.34 1.68 -10.23
C PHE A 25 -2.25 2.66 -9.05
N ILE A 26 -2.61 3.93 -9.26
CA ILE A 26 -2.64 4.94 -8.19
C ILE A 26 -3.68 4.58 -7.12
N LEU A 27 -4.88 4.17 -7.55
CA LEU A 27 -5.96 3.76 -6.64
C LEU A 27 -5.55 2.54 -5.80
N LEU A 28 -4.90 1.55 -6.40
CA LEU A 28 -4.38 0.37 -5.69
C LEU A 28 -3.35 0.76 -4.62
N GLY A 29 -2.40 1.63 -4.96
CA GLY A 29 -1.41 2.14 -4.01
C GLY A 29 -2.05 2.94 -2.86
N LEU A 30 -3.03 3.79 -3.18
CA LEU A 30 -3.76 4.58 -2.20
C LEU A 30 -4.55 3.69 -1.23
N ALA A 31 -5.31 2.72 -1.75
CA ALA A 31 -6.08 1.78 -0.95
C ALA A 31 -5.18 0.97 0.00
N TYR A 32 -4.02 0.51 -0.49
CA TYR A 32 -3.03 -0.17 0.34
C TYR A 32 -2.50 0.72 1.48
N ASN A 33 -2.18 1.97 1.19
CA ASN A 33 -1.69 2.92 2.20
C ASN A 33 -2.76 3.26 3.25
N ILE A 34 -4.02 3.43 2.84
CA ILE A 34 -5.15 3.65 3.76
C ILE A 34 -5.32 2.44 4.69
N LYS A 35 -5.32 1.21 4.14
CA LYS A 35 -5.39 -0.01 4.95
C LYS A 35 -4.23 -0.11 5.93
N LYS A 36 -3.01 0.21 5.48
CA LYS A 36 -1.81 0.20 6.32
C LYS A 36 -1.90 1.24 7.44
N LEU A 37 -2.42 2.44 7.16
CA LEU A 37 -2.66 3.48 8.16
C LEU A 37 -3.69 3.04 9.18
N PHE A 38 -4.84 2.54 8.72
CA PHE A 38 -5.90 2.03 9.59
C PHE A 38 -5.36 0.94 10.53
N THR A 39 -4.58 -0.01 10.00
CA THR A 39 -3.95 -1.08 10.80
C THR A 39 -2.96 -0.54 11.83
N LYS A 40 -2.29 0.59 11.56
CA LYS A 40 -1.42 1.26 12.56
C LYS A 40 -2.26 1.90 13.67
N ILE A 41 -3.37 2.55 13.30
CA ILE A 41 -4.29 3.18 14.26
C ILE A 41 -4.88 2.12 15.18
N SER A 42 -5.48 1.06 14.62
CA SER A 42 -6.10 -0.02 15.41
C SER A 42 -5.11 -0.77 16.30
N GLY A 43 -3.83 -0.84 15.89
CA GLY A 43 -2.77 -1.45 16.68
C GLY A 43 -2.10 -0.50 17.67
N ASN A 44 -2.54 0.75 17.79
CA ASN A 44 -1.90 1.80 18.59
C ASN A 44 -0.38 1.98 18.30
N ARG A 45 0.02 1.81 17.03
CA ARG A 45 1.41 1.91 16.55
C ARG A 45 1.70 3.21 15.79
N LEU A 46 0.90 4.24 16.01
CA LEU A 46 1.18 5.56 15.47
C LEU A 46 2.42 6.15 16.16
N GLY A 47 3.30 6.82 15.40
CA GLY A 47 4.53 7.41 15.93
C GLY A 47 5.67 6.42 16.22
N ILE A 48 5.43 5.11 16.10
CA ILE A 48 6.45 4.08 16.32
C ILE A 48 7.23 3.83 15.02
N SER A 49 8.55 4.01 15.06
CA SER A 49 9.43 3.64 13.96
C SER A 49 9.65 2.13 13.95
N LEU A 50 9.73 1.54 12.75
CA LEU A 50 9.99 0.09 12.62
C LEU A 50 11.46 -0.25 12.97
N PHE A 51 12.34 0.74 12.84
CA PHE A 51 13.77 0.66 13.13
C PHE A 51 14.14 1.81 14.05
N GLU A 52 15.21 1.64 14.81
CA GLU A 52 15.78 2.72 15.61
C GLU A 52 16.16 3.90 14.71
N LEU A 53 15.84 5.11 15.17
CA LEU A 53 16.28 6.32 14.49
C LEU A 53 17.81 6.39 14.65
N LYS A 54 18.53 6.43 13.53
CA LYS A 54 19.97 6.68 13.59
C LYS A 54 20.21 8.03 14.25
N SER A 55 21.01 8.03 15.30
CA SER A 55 21.57 9.24 15.91
C SER A 55 22.40 9.98 14.85
N ALA A 56 22.27 11.31 14.81
CA ALA A 56 23.08 12.18 13.95
C ALA A 56 24.53 12.25 14.44
#